data_AF-A0AAW0DMI0-F1
#
_entry.id   AF-A0AAW0DMI0-F1
#
_cell.length_a   1.000
_cell.length_b   1.000
_cell.length_c   1.000
_cell.angle_alpha   90.00
_cell.angle_beta   90.00
_cell.angle_gamma   90.00
#
_symmetry.space_group_name_H-M   'P 1'
#
loop_
_entity.id
_entity.type
_entity.pdbx_description
1 polymer ?
#
loop_
_entity_poly.entity_id
_entity_poly.type
_entity_poly.pdbx_seq_one_letter_code
_entity_poly.pdbx_strand_id
1 'polypeptide(L)'
;MVVALAPPTYLPPAKPDHASTARPDSPFAEFLWRRRLWFESTFALSMLEPWEKILLLTIFAALFILVASGIIMYFPQHLAVMQRRAIYYLWGQEGSERTVWQWLGLGGTLHKEL
;
A
#
# COMPACT_ATOMS: atom_id res chain seq x y z
N MET A 1 -47.69 42.48 35.71
CA MET A 1 -46.95 43.09 34.58
C MET A 1 -45.73 42.23 34.33
N VAL A 2 -45.75 41.39 33.29
CA VAL A 2 -44.59 40.54 32.95
C VAL A 2 -43.67 41.37 32.05
N VAL A 3 -42.46 41.66 32.53
CA VAL A 3 -41.43 42.36 31.76
C VAL A 3 -40.87 41.36 30.75
N ALA A 4 -41.23 41.54 29.47
CA ALA A 4 -40.61 40.80 28.38
C ALA A 4 -39.18 41.34 28.17
N LEU A 5 -38.18 40.58 28.63
CA LEU A 5 -36.78 40.88 28.34
C LEU A 5 -36.55 40.70 26.84
N ALA A 6 -36.03 41.74 26.17
CA ALA A 6 -35.64 41.65 24.77
C ALA A 6 -34.61 40.52 24.58
N PRO A 7 -34.68 39.73 23.49
CA PRO A 7 -33.72 38.67 23.25
C PRO A 7 -32.30 39.25 23.11
N PRO A 8 -31.27 38.58 23.61
CA PRO A 8 -29.89 39.04 23.51
C PRO A 8 -29.48 39.20 22.03
N THR A 9 -28.85 40.33 21.70
CA THR A 9 -28.41 40.70 20.33
C THR A 9 -27.19 39.93 19.84
N TYR A 10 -26.57 39.11 20.69
CA TYR A 10 -25.50 38.20 20.29
C TYR A 10 -25.80 36.80 20.82
N LEU A 11 -25.74 35.83 19.91
CA LEU A 11 -25.74 34.43 20.29
C LEU A 11 -24.28 34.03 20.55
N PRO A 12 -23.97 33.31 21.64
CA PRO A 12 -22.65 32.74 21.81
C PRO A 12 -22.35 31.82 20.62
N PRO A 13 -21.10 31.76 20.15
CA PRO A 13 -20.73 30.83 19.09
C PRO A 13 -21.13 29.42 19.51
N ALA A 14 -21.72 28.66 18.57
CA ALA A 14 -22.11 27.29 18.82
C ALA A 14 -20.85 26.48 19.21
N LYS A 15 -20.79 26.01 20.45
CA LYS A 15 -19.80 25.03 20.89
C LYS A 15 -20.48 23.66 20.72
N PRO A 16 -19.97 22.79 19.83
CA PRO A 16 -18.58 22.35 19.81
C PRO A 16 -17.75 22.94 18.66
N ASP A 17 -16.48 23.22 18.94
CA ASP A 17 -15.52 23.58 17.90
C ASP A 17 -15.14 22.33 17.09
N HIS A 18 -15.60 22.26 15.85
CA HIS A 18 -15.35 21.14 14.94
C HIS A 18 -14.02 21.25 14.19
N ALA A 19 -13.16 22.21 14.54
CA ALA A 19 -11.86 22.40 13.90
C ALA A 19 -11.00 21.13 13.88
N SER A 20 -11.14 20.24 14.86
CA SER A 20 -10.38 18.98 14.93
C SER A 20 -10.86 17.89 13.97
N THR A 21 -12.11 17.95 13.52
CA THR A 21 -12.70 16.99 12.56
C THR A 21 -12.96 17.62 11.18
N ALA A 22 -12.69 18.91 11.04
CA ALA A 22 -12.86 19.63 9.80
C ALA A 22 -11.97 19.05 8.69
N ARG A 23 -12.55 18.90 7.50
CA ARG A 23 -11.81 18.49 6.30
C ARG A 23 -10.78 19.57 5.98
N PRO A 24 -9.49 19.22 5.78
CA PRO A 24 -8.48 20.20 5.41
C PRO A 24 -8.67 20.67 3.97
N ASP A 25 -8.40 21.95 3.71
CA ASP A 25 -8.66 22.60 2.41
C ASP A 25 -7.63 22.25 1.32
N SER A 26 -6.46 21.72 1.69
CA SER A 26 -5.43 21.37 0.70
C SER A 26 -5.67 19.97 0.10
N PRO A 27 -5.46 19.79 -1.22
CA PRO A 27 -5.77 18.53 -1.90
C PRO A 27 -4.94 17.34 -1.38
N PHE A 28 -3.69 17.59 -0.99
CA PHE A 28 -2.82 16.56 -0.41
C PHE A 28 -3.26 16.17 1.02
N ALA A 29 -3.57 17.16 1.87
CA ALA A 29 -4.05 16.88 3.21
C ALA A 29 -5.42 16.19 3.17
N GLU A 30 -6.27 16.51 2.19
CA GLU A 30 -7.54 15.85 2.01
C GLU A 30 -7.36 14.36 1.65
N PHE A 31 -6.43 14.05 0.74
CA PHE A 31 -6.11 12.67 0.39
C PHE A 31 -5.63 11.88 1.62
N LEU A 32 -4.71 12.46 2.39
CA LEU A 32 -4.22 11.85 3.63
C LEU A 32 -5.33 11.68 4.67
N TRP A 33 -6.21 12.68 4.83
CA TRP A 33 -7.35 12.63 5.73
C TRP A 33 -8.32 11.50 5.35
N ARG A 34 -8.67 11.37 4.07
CA ARG A 34 -9.50 10.26 3.56
C ARG A 34 -8.85 8.91 3.80
N ARG A 35 -7.55 8.79 3.50
CA ARG A 35 -6.80 7.53 3.67
C ARG A 35 -6.71 7.13 5.14
N ARG A 36 -6.47 8.10 6.03
CA ARG A 36 -6.46 7.92 7.48
C ARG A 36 -7.84 7.46 7.98
N LEU A 37 -8.92 8.14 7.57
CA LEU A 37 -10.28 7.75 7.97
C LEU A 37 -10.66 6.36 7.49
N TRP A 38 -10.30 6.02 6.25
CA TRP A 38 -10.54 4.67 5.72
C TRP A 38 -9.78 3.62 6.53
N PHE A 39 -8.51 3.88 6.84
CA PHE A 39 -7.70 3.00 7.67
C PHE A 39 -8.24 2.86 9.11
N GLU A 40 -8.60 3.97 9.75
CA GLU A 40 -9.23 3.98 11.08
C GLU A 40 -10.55 3.21 11.09
N SER A 41 -11.32 3.29 10.00
CA SER A 41 -12.61 2.59 9.85
C SER A 41 -12.44 1.09 9.62
N THR A 42 -11.52 0.67 8.73
CA THR A 42 -11.29 -0.75 8.40
C THR A 42 -10.83 -1.55 9.60
N PHE A 43 -9.99 -0.96 10.45
CA PHE A 43 -9.44 -1.61 11.63
C PHE A 43 -10.17 -1.25 12.93
N ALA A 44 -11.31 -0.52 12.83
CA ALA A 44 -12.07 -0.01 13.97
C ALA A 44 -11.21 0.70 15.05
N LEU A 45 -10.13 1.35 14.61
CA LEU A 45 -9.13 2.00 15.48
C LEU A 45 -9.72 3.17 16.27
N SER A 46 -10.92 3.64 15.93
CA SER A 46 -11.61 4.68 16.69
C SER A 46 -11.98 4.24 18.11
N MET A 47 -12.17 2.93 18.34
CA MET A 47 -12.63 2.40 19.64
C MET A 47 -11.48 1.89 20.53
N LEU A 48 -10.30 1.68 19.97
CA LEU A 48 -9.15 1.18 20.72
C LEU A 48 -8.52 2.29 21.57
N GLU A 49 -7.93 1.91 22.70
CA GLU A 49 -7.11 2.83 23.47
C GLU A 49 -5.81 3.17 22.71
N PRO A 50 -5.18 4.34 22.96
CA PRO A 50 -3.97 4.74 22.25
C PRO A 50 -2.84 3.71 22.32
N TRP A 51 -2.70 3.00 23.43
CA TRP A 51 -1.67 1.97 23.60
C TRP A 51 -1.98 0.69 22.81
N GLU A 52 -3.24 0.26 22.75
CA GLU A 52 -3.68 -0.92 21.99
C GLU A 52 -3.43 -0.74 20.50
N LYS A 53 -3.66 0.48 19.99
CA LYS A 53 -3.37 0.82 18.59
C LYS A 53 -1.88 0.65 18.27
N ILE A 54 -1.01 1.11 19.16
CA ILE A 54 0.44 0.97 18.98
C ILE A 54 0.81 -0.51 18.94
N LEU A 55 0.26 -1.33 19.84
CA LEU A 55 0.54 -2.77 19.90
C LEU A 55 0.01 -3.52 18.67
N LEU A 56 -1.19 -3.19 18.19
CA LEU A 56 -1.76 -3.81 16.98
C LEU A 56 -0.95 -3.43 15.74
N LEU A 57 -0.57 -2.17 15.60
CA LEU A 57 0.24 -1.69 14.47
C LEU A 57 1.64 -2.32 14.46
N THR A 58 2.26 -2.54 15.63
CA THR A 58 3.58 -3.17 15.69
C THR A 58 3.51 -4.65 15.31
N ILE A 59 2.50 -5.39 15.78
CA ILE A 59 2.26 -6.78 15.38
C ILE A 59 1.99 -6.87 13.88
N PHE A 60 1.10 -6.01 13.36
CA PHE A 60 0.78 -5.99 11.94
C PHE A 60 2.01 -5.66 11.09
N ALA A 61 2.82 -4.68 11.49
CA ALA A 61 4.06 -4.34 10.81
C ALA A 61 5.07 -5.50 10.84
N ALA A 62 5.23 -6.17 11.98
CA ALA A 62 6.11 -7.33 12.10
C ALA A 62 5.67 -8.48 11.18
N LEU A 63 4.37 -8.80 11.16
CA LEU A 63 3.81 -9.80 10.25
C LEU A 63 3.97 -9.39 8.79
N PHE A 64 3.72 -8.13 8.46
CA PHE A 64 3.87 -7.62 7.10
C PHE A 64 5.33 -7.71 6.63
N ILE A 65 6.30 -7.36 7.47
CA ILE A 65 7.73 -7.49 7.15
C ILE A 65 8.12 -8.96 6.99
N LEU A 66 7.61 -9.85 7.84
CA LEU A 66 7.86 -11.28 7.73
C LEU A 66 7.31 -11.84 6.41
N VAL A 67 6.08 -11.48 6.04
CA VAL A 67 5.47 -11.90 4.78
C VAL A 67 6.19 -11.27 3.59
N ALA A 68 6.49 -9.98 3.64
CA ALA A 68 7.19 -9.27 2.57
C ALA A 68 8.60 -9.83 2.35
N SER A 69 9.34 -10.13 3.42
CA SER A 69 10.66 -10.77 3.31
C SER A 69 10.56 -12.18 2.73
N GLY A 70 9.56 -12.97 3.16
CA GLY A 70 9.25 -14.26 2.55
C GLY A 70 8.94 -14.16 1.06
N ILE A 71 8.10 -13.21 0.64
CA ILE A 71 7.80 -12.95 -0.77
C ILE A 71 9.08 -12.54 -1.51
N ILE A 72 9.81 -11.53 -1.05
CA ILE A 72 10.99 -11.04 -1.77
C ILE A 72 12.05 -12.13 -1.93
N MET A 73 12.23 -12.98 -0.93
CA MET A 73 13.28 -14.00 -0.95
C MET A 73 12.87 -15.28 -1.69
N TYR A 74 11.61 -15.71 -1.57
CA TYR A 74 11.11 -16.98 -2.11
C TYR A 74 10.43 -16.83 -3.48
N PHE A 75 9.70 -15.74 -3.69
CA PHE A 75 8.95 -15.50 -4.93
C PHE A 75 9.81 -15.47 -6.21
N PRO A 76 11.01 -14.85 -6.28
CA PRO A 76 11.78 -14.83 -7.52
C PRO A 76 12.24 -16.22 -7.96
N GLN A 77 12.58 -17.10 -7.00
CA GLN A 77 12.98 -18.47 -7.30
C GLN A 77 11.82 -19.27 -7.91
N HIS A 78 10.61 -19.09 -7.36
CA HIS A 78 9.41 -19.75 -7.88
C HIS A 78 8.98 -19.21 -9.24
N LEU A 79 9.08 -17.88 -9.44
CA LEU A 79 8.79 -17.27 -10.74
C LEU A 79 9.72 -17.78 -11.85
N ALA A 80 11.02 -17.96 -11.58
CA ALA A 80 11.95 -18.48 -12.58
C ALA A 80 11.58 -19.90 -13.05
N VAL A 81 11.20 -20.78 -12.11
CA VAL A 81 10.75 -22.15 -12.44
C VAL A 81 9.42 -22.13 -13.20
N MET A 82 8.46 -21.32 -12.76
CA MET A 82 7.16 -21.19 -13.44
C MET A 82 7.31 -20.58 -14.83
N GLN A 83 8.17 -19.58 -15.00
CA GLN A 83 8.47 -18.96 -16.30
C GLN A 83 9.05 -19.98 -17.27
N ARG A 84 10.02 -20.80 -16.84
CA ARG A 84 10.62 -21.84 -17.70
C ARG A 84 9.58 -22.86 -18.16
N ARG A 85 8.65 -23.25 -17.28
CA ARG A 85 7.52 -24.12 -17.63
C ARG A 85 6.52 -23.43 -18.55
N ALA A 86 6.18 -22.17 -18.30
CA ALA A 86 5.26 -21.39 -19.13
C ALA A 86 5.80 -21.23 -20.56
N ILE A 87 7.10 -20.95 -20.71
CA ILE A 87 7.76 -20.89 -22.02
C ILE A 87 7.70 -22.25 -22.73
N TYR A 88 7.94 -23.35 -22.00
CA TYR A 88 7.82 -24.69 -22.58
C TYR A 88 6.41 -24.98 -23.11
N TYR A 89 5.37 -24.63 -22.35
CA TYR A 89 3.99 -24.86 -22.77
C TYR A 89 3.50 -23.90 -23.86
N LEU A 90 3.97 -22.65 -23.87
CA LEU A 90 3.55 -21.64 -24.86
C LEU A 90 4.32 -21.77 -26.19
N TRP A 91 5.62 -22.05 -26.13
CA TRP A 91 6.49 -22.06 -27.32
C TRP A 91 6.91 -23.45 -27.77
N GLY A 92 6.66 -24.50 -26.98
CA GLY A 92 6.97 -25.89 -27.36
C GLY A 92 8.46 -26.23 -27.53
N GLN A 93 9.35 -25.28 -27.26
CA GLN A 93 10.79 -25.46 -27.26
C GLN A 93 11.28 -25.54 -25.82
N GLU A 94 12.10 -26.54 -25.51
CA GLU A 94 12.91 -26.54 -24.30
C GLU A 94 13.62 -25.18 -24.25
N GLY A 95 13.39 -24.41 -23.18
CA GLY A 95 14.06 -23.14 -22.91
C GLY A 95 15.57 -23.38 -22.86
N SER A 96 16.17 -23.47 -24.03
CA SER A 96 17.58 -23.63 -24.25
C SER A 96 18.09 -22.20 -24.24
N GLU A 97 18.87 -21.87 -23.22
CA GLU A 97 19.63 -20.61 -23.19
C GLU A 97 20.34 -20.40 -24.54
N ARG A 98 20.74 -21.49 -25.21
CA ARG A 98 21.32 -21.50 -26.55
C ARG A 98 20.44 -20.82 -27.61
N THR A 99 19.12 -20.97 -27.59
CA THR A 99 18.23 -20.32 -28.57
C THR A 99 18.15 -18.82 -28.34
N VAL A 100 18.13 -18.38 -27.09
CA VAL A 100 18.13 -16.95 -26.72
C VAL A 100 19.49 -16.30 -27.03
N TRP A 101 20.59 -16.98 -26.70
CA TRP A 101 21.95 -16.54 -27.05
C TRP A 101 22.23 -16.57 -28.56
N GLN A 102 21.62 -17.51 -29.31
CA GLN A 102 21.65 -17.53 -30.77
C GLN A 102 20.87 -16.37 -31.37
N TRP A 103 19.69 -16.04 -30.85
CA TRP A 103 18.87 -14.92 -31.33
C TRP A 103 19.50 -13.55 -31.00
N LEU A 104 20.18 -13.44 -29.86
CA LEU A 104 21.00 -12.28 -29.46
C LEU A 104 22.35 -12.18 -30.19
N GLY A 105 22.67 -13.09 -31.12
CA GLY A 105 23.83 -12.98 -32.00
C GLY A 105 25.21 -13.20 -31.35
N LEU A 106 25.26 -13.64 -30.09
CA LEU A 106 26.50 -13.77 -29.31
C LEU A 106 27.17 -15.16 -29.41
N GLY A 107 26.55 -16.13 -30.08
CA GLY A 107 27.04 -17.52 -30.16
C GLY A 107 28.09 -17.82 -31.23
N GLY A 108 28.49 -16.84 -32.07
CA GLY A 108 29.15 -17.12 -33.36
C GLY A 108 30.57 -16.60 -33.58
N THR A 109 31.19 -15.86 -32.66
CA THR A 109 32.44 -15.11 -32.97
C THR A 109 33.75 -15.77 -32.55
N LEU A 110 33.75 -16.98 -31.97
CA LEU A 110 34.97 -17.59 -31.42
C LEU A 110 35.64 -18.67 -32.29
N HIS A 111 35.17 -18.91 -33.53
CA HIS A 111 35.72 -19.96 -34.41
C HIS A 111 36.44 -19.43 -35.68
N LYS A 112 36.73 -18.12 -35.78
CA LYS A 112 37.29 -17.53 -37.02
C LYS A 112 38.72 -16.98 -36.95
N GLU A 113 39.47 -17.27 -35.90
CA GLU A 113 40.85 -16.78 -35.73
C GLU A 113 41.85 -17.94 -35.55
N LEU A 114 41.78 -18.95 -36.42
CA LEU A 114 42.87 -19.90 -36.69
C LEU A 114 43.20 -19.86 -38.18
#